data_AF-A0A4P6MJJ0-F1
#
_entry.id   AF-A0A4P6MJJ0-F1
#
_cell.length_a   1.000
_cell.length_b   1.000
_cell.length_c   1.000
_cell.angle_alpha   90.00
_cell.angle_beta   90.00
_cell.angle_gamma   90.00
#
_symmetry.space_group_name_H-M   'P 1'
#
loop_
_entity.id
_entity.type
_entity.pdbx_description
1 polymer ?
#
loop_
_entity_poly.entity_id
_entity_poly.type
_entity_poly.pdbx_seq_one_letter_code
_entity_poly.pdbx_strand_id
1 'polypeptide(L)'
;MSDPVRALYHQDVDRWREAAVPGSFVIEPMEEPDLYRLRFFCPSGRDLTSDLVVGMQHRPTQLRPAWFWNGSVTEPTLHPEITIHGDWTGVLKDGYWEGS
;
A
#
# COMPACT_ATOMS: atom_id res chain seq x y z
N MET A 1 4.17 -11.62 16.97
CA MET A 1 4.48 -10.75 15.82
C MET A 1 4.43 -11.65 14.61
N SER A 2 3.56 -11.36 13.65
CA SER A 2 3.52 -12.08 12.38
C SER A 2 4.82 -11.78 11.61
N ASP A 3 5.31 -12.75 10.84
CA ASP A 3 6.49 -12.54 10.00
C ASP A 3 6.25 -11.39 8.99
N PRO A 4 7.26 -10.56 8.69
CA PRO A 4 7.12 -9.47 7.74
C PRO A 4 6.77 -10.01 6.35
N VAL A 5 5.80 -9.39 5.69
CA VAL A 5 5.29 -9.83 4.38
C VAL A 5 5.86 -8.96 3.27
N ARG A 6 6.51 -9.56 2.27
CA ARG A 6 7.06 -8.82 1.13
C ARG A 6 5.92 -8.18 0.32
N ALA A 7 6.02 -6.88 0.06
CA ALA A 7 5.15 -6.18 -0.85
C ALA A 7 5.57 -6.45 -2.30
N LEU A 8 4.75 -7.20 -3.03
CA LEU A 8 4.98 -7.52 -4.43
C LEU A 8 4.19 -6.55 -5.31
N TYR A 9 4.90 -5.81 -6.16
CA TYR A 9 4.28 -4.90 -7.13
C TYR A 9 3.77 -5.66 -8.35
N HIS A 10 2.56 -5.32 -8.77
CA HIS A 10 1.97 -5.74 -10.04
C HIS A 10 1.71 -4.52 -10.92
N GLN A 11 2.08 -4.60 -12.20
CA GLN A 11 1.84 -3.52 -13.16
C GLN A 11 0.39 -3.43 -13.63
N ASP A 12 -0.36 -4.52 -13.49
CA ASP A 12 -1.70 -4.69 -14.04
C ASP A 12 -2.67 -5.10 -12.93
N VAL A 13 -3.81 -4.39 -12.85
CA VAL A 13 -4.82 -4.59 -11.80
C VAL A 13 -5.50 -5.96 -11.90
N ASP A 14 -5.73 -6.45 -13.10
CA ASP A 14 -6.43 -7.73 -13.30
C ASP A 14 -5.50 -8.87 -12.91
N ARG A 15 -4.22 -8.81 -13.31
CA ARG A 15 -3.20 -9.76 -12.85
C ARG A 15 -2.99 -9.74 -11.34
N TRP A 16 -3.03 -8.56 -10.73
CA TRP A 16 -2.92 -8.42 -9.28
C TRP A 16 -4.09 -9.10 -8.57
N ARG A 17 -5.32 -8.86 -9.04
CA ARG A 17 -6.53 -9.49 -8.50
C ARG A 17 -6.52 -11.00 -8.67
N GLU A 18 -6.09 -11.50 -9.84
CA GLU A 18 -5.95 -12.93 -10.11
C GLU A 18 -4.89 -13.59 -9.21
N ALA A 19 -3.78 -12.90 -8.94
CA ALA A 19 -2.71 -13.43 -8.11
C ALA A 19 -3.11 -13.53 -6.63
N ALA A 20 -3.91 -12.57 -6.12
CA ALA A 20 -4.44 -12.53 -4.75
C ALA A 20 -3.37 -12.77 -3.66
N VAL A 21 -2.14 -12.30 -3.89
CA VAL A 21 -1.03 -12.54 -2.97
C VAL A 21 -1.13 -11.58 -1.78
N PRO A 22 -1.09 -12.05 -0.52
CA PRO A 22 -1.11 -11.19 0.66
C PRO A 22 -0.01 -10.12 0.61
N GLY A 23 -0.35 -8.88 0.90
CA GLY A 23 0.57 -7.74 0.86
C GLY A 23 1.01 -7.29 -0.54
N SER A 24 0.62 -7.99 -1.61
CA SER A 24 0.86 -7.49 -2.97
C SER A 24 0.04 -6.24 -3.27
N PHE A 25 0.56 -5.38 -4.14
CA PHE A 25 -0.03 -4.09 -4.44
C PHE A 25 0.07 -3.71 -5.91
N VAL A 26 -0.82 -2.80 -6.29
CA VAL A 26 -0.77 -2.04 -7.56
C VAL A 26 -0.75 -0.56 -7.21
N ILE A 27 -0.18 0.23 -8.12
CA ILE A 27 -0.18 1.68 -8.00
C ILE A 27 -0.52 2.31 -9.35
N GLU A 28 -1.43 3.28 -9.33
CA GLU A 28 -1.91 3.98 -10.52
C GLU A 28 -1.86 5.50 -10.31
N PRO A 29 -1.47 6.28 -11.32
CA PRO A 29 -1.53 7.73 -11.24
C PRO A 29 -2.98 8.23 -11.14
N MET A 30 -3.18 9.31 -10.40
CA MET A 30 -4.46 10.03 -10.33
C MET A 30 -4.46 11.26 -11.25
N GLU A 31 -5.59 11.96 -11.35
CA GLU A 31 -5.71 13.21 -12.13
C GLU A 31 -4.81 14.32 -11.58
N GLU A 32 -4.65 14.38 -10.26
CA GLU A 32 -3.73 15.31 -9.60
C GLU A 32 -2.28 14.82 -9.75
N PRO A 33 -1.34 15.69 -10.19
CA PRO A 33 0.07 15.36 -10.26
C PRO A 33 0.62 14.87 -8.92
N ASP A 34 1.55 13.94 -8.98
CA ASP A 34 2.24 13.35 -7.82
C ASP A 34 1.32 12.61 -6.82
N LEU A 35 0.02 12.50 -7.12
CA LEU A 35 -0.92 11.65 -6.38
C LEU A 35 -1.14 10.32 -7.10
N TYR A 36 -1.15 9.26 -6.29
CA TYR A 36 -1.31 7.91 -6.76
C TYR A 36 -2.35 7.18 -5.91
N ARG A 37 -3.06 6.28 -6.56
CA ARG A 37 -3.91 5.30 -5.91
C ARG A 37 -3.13 4.02 -5.69
N LEU A 38 -2.87 3.66 -4.44
CA LEU A 38 -2.20 2.42 -4.05
C LEU A 38 -3.24 1.45 -3.51
N ARG A 39 -3.42 0.32 -4.20
CA ARG A 39 -4.33 -0.75 -3.78
C ARG A 39 -3.53 -1.99 -3.42
N PHE A 40 -3.89 -2.64 -2.32
CA PHE A 40 -3.13 -3.78 -1.81
C PHE A 40 -4.02 -4.80 -1.08
N PHE A 41 -3.60 -6.07 -1.08
CA PHE A 41 -4.22 -7.12 -0.29
C PHE A 41 -3.72 -7.05 1.14
N CYS A 42 -4.60 -7.33 2.10
CA CYS A 42 -4.26 -7.33 3.52
C CYS A 42 -3.05 -8.23 3.78
N PRO A 43 -1.95 -7.71 4.36
CA PRO A 43 -0.74 -8.50 4.63
C PRO A 43 -1.00 -9.69 5.57
N SER A 44 -2.05 -9.63 6.39
CA SER A 44 -2.44 -10.73 7.27
C SER A 44 -3.01 -11.95 6.53
N GLY A 45 -3.18 -11.88 5.20
CA GLY A 45 -3.75 -12.97 4.39
C GLY A 45 -5.27 -13.09 4.45
N ARG A 46 -5.97 -12.12 5.07
CA ARG A 46 -7.42 -11.98 4.93
C ARG A 46 -7.73 -11.53 3.50
N ASP A 47 -8.81 -12.05 2.91
CA ASP A 47 -9.30 -11.65 1.58
C ASP A 47 -9.97 -10.26 1.64
N LEU A 48 -9.20 -9.29 2.11
CA LEU A 48 -9.56 -7.89 2.27
C LEU A 48 -8.59 -7.09 1.42
N THR A 49 -9.13 -6.24 0.56
CA THR A 49 -8.36 -5.23 -0.16
C THR A 49 -8.50 -3.89 0.54
N SER A 50 -7.47 -3.06 0.41
CA SER A 50 -7.45 -1.68 0.86
C SER A 50 -6.97 -0.78 -0.26
N ASP A 51 -7.46 0.46 -0.24
CA ASP A 51 -7.18 1.49 -1.22
C ASP A 51 -6.74 2.75 -0.47
N LEU A 52 -5.58 3.29 -0.83
CA LEU A 52 -4.98 4.48 -0.24
C LEU A 52 -4.67 5.50 -1.33
N VAL A 53 -4.92 6.76 -1.03
CA VAL A 53 -4.32 7.86 -1.81
C VAL A 53 -2.97 8.21 -1.19
N VAL A 54 -1.91 8.10 -1.99
CA VAL A 54 -0.54 8.36 -1.58
C VAL A 54 0.07 9.48 -2.42
N GLY A 55 0.83 10.36 -1.79
CA GLY A 55 1.64 11.36 -2.50
C GLY A 55 3.06 10.85 -2.71
N MET A 56 3.60 11.00 -3.91
CA MET A 56 4.98 10.64 -4.23
C MET A 56 5.93 11.72 -3.69
N GLN A 57 6.83 11.32 -2.80
CA GLN A 57 7.84 12.20 -2.18
C GLN A 57 7.28 13.40 -1.40
N HIS A 58 5.96 13.49 -1.22
CA HIS A 58 5.31 14.47 -0.37
C HIS A 58 4.07 13.85 0.29
N ARG A 59 3.67 14.37 1.46
CA ARG A 59 2.40 13.99 2.08
C ARG A 59 1.29 14.90 1.54
N PRO A 60 0.21 14.38 0.95
CA PRO A 60 -0.92 15.21 0.51
C PRO A 60 -1.59 15.86 1.72
N THR A 61 -1.43 17.17 1.93
CA THR A 61 -1.97 17.84 3.13
C THR A 61 -3.46 18.14 3.04
N GLN A 62 -4.00 18.17 1.82
CA GLN A 62 -5.40 18.45 1.53
C GLN A 62 -6.31 17.21 1.63
N LEU A 63 -5.73 16.01 1.64
CA LEU A 63 -6.45 14.74 1.77
C LEU A 63 -6.27 14.18 3.19
N ARG A 64 -7.31 13.55 3.74
CA ARG A 64 -7.24 12.85 5.02
C ARG A 64 -8.07 11.56 5.00
N PRO A 65 -7.52 10.43 5.44
CA PRO A 65 -6.10 10.20 5.75
C PRO A 65 -5.21 10.35 4.50
N ALA A 66 -3.93 10.68 4.72
CA ALA A 66 -2.96 10.90 3.66
C ALA A 66 -1.62 10.30 4.01
N TRP A 67 -1.05 9.63 3.02
CA TRP A 67 0.22 8.92 3.12
C TRP A 67 1.25 9.51 2.16
N PHE A 68 2.48 9.52 2.63
CA PHE A 68 3.69 9.72 1.85
C PHE A 68 4.14 8.37 1.31
N TRP A 69 4.51 8.33 0.04
CA TRP A 69 5.17 7.21 -0.62
C TRP A 69 6.53 7.66 -1.16
N ASN A 70 7.57 6.85 -0.99
CA ASN A 70 8.93 7.16 -1.45
C ASN A 70 9.12 7.11 -2.98
N GLY A 71 8.10 6.71 -3.75
CA GLY A 71 8.17 6.57 -5.21
C GLY A 71 8.75 5.23 -5.70
N SER A 72 9.16 4.34 -4.79
CA SER A 72 9.71 3.03 -5.14
C SER A 72 8.61 1.97 -5.21
N VAL A 73 8.64 1.15 -6.27
CA VAL A 73 7.76 -0.04 -6.39
C VAL A 73 8.48 -1.35 -6.02
N THR A 74 9.81 -1.34 -5.92
CA THR A 74 10.61 -2.50 -5.52
C THR A 74 10.86 -2.55 -4.01
N GLU A 75 11.00 -1.37 -3.42
CA GLU A 75 11.24 -1.12 -2.00
C GLU A 75 10.31 0.01 -1.52
N PRO A 76 8.97 -0.16 -1.65
CA PRO A 76 8.02 0.85 -1.24
C PRO A 76 8.12 1.09 0.26
N THR A 77 8.02 2.37 0.63
CA THR A 77 7.87 2.82 2.02
C THR A 77 6.70 3.79 2.10
N LEU A 78 5.81 3.58 3.07
CA LEU A 78 4.64 4.42 3.34
C LEU A 78 4.66 4.97 4.77
N HIS A 79 4.30 6.25 4.89
CA HIS A 79 4.13 6.92 6.17
C HIS A 79 2.91 7.85 6.17
N PRO A 80 2.12 7.96 7.26
CA PRO A 80 2.26 7.27 8.54
C PRO A 80 1.77 5.80 8.46
N GLU A 81 1.63 5.17 9.62
CA GLU A 81 1.02 3.84 9.77
C GLU A 81 -0.36 3.73 9.09
N ILE A 82 -0.70 2.52 8.67
CA ILE A 82 -1.93 2.18 7.98
C ILE A 82 -2.76 1.28 8.89
N THR A 83 -4.03 1.63 9.07
CA THR A 83 -5.03 0.77 9.71
C THR A 83 -6.04 0.32 8.66
N ILE A 84 -6.13 -0.99 8.46
CA ILE A 84 -7.04 -1.64 7.51
C ILE A 84 -8.28 -2.08 8.28
N HIS A 85 -9.43 -1.48 7.95
CA HIS A 85 -10.76 -1.86 8.46
C HIS A 85 -10.86 -2.01 9.99
N GLY A 86 -9.96 -1.38 10.76
CA GLY A 86 -9.86 -1.52 12.23
C GLY A 86 -9.26 -2.84 12.73
N ASP A 87 -8.89 -3.73 11.81
CA ASP A 87 -8.59 -5.14 12.08
C ASP A 87 -7.12 -5.50 11.93
N TRP A 88 -6.37 -4.69 11.19
CA TRP A 88 -4.92 -4.83 11.02
C TRP A 88 -4.30 -3.44 11.02
N THR A 89 -3.19 -3.29 11.74
CA THR A 89 -2.43 -2.04 11.76
C THR A 89 -0.96 -2.33 11.53
N GLY A 90 -0.33 -1.54 10.66
CA GLY A 90 1.09 -1.70 10.38
C GLY A 90 1.64 -0.69 9.39
N VAL A 91 2.92 -0.88 9.06
CA VAL A 91 3.69 -0.02 8.19
C VAL A 91 4.19 -0.79 6.97
N LEU A 92 4.33 -0.10 5.84
CA LEU A 92 5.08 -0.59 4.69
C LEU A 92 6.44 0.09 4.71
N LYS A 93 7.51 -0.67 4.86
CA LYS A 93 8.87 -0.15 4.97
C LYS A 93 9.84 -1.02 4.21
N ASP A 94 10.65 -0.39 3.36
CA ASP A 94 11.71 -1.04 2.57
C ASP A 94 11.20 -2.28 1.80
N GLY A 95 9.94 -2.22 1.35
CA GLY A 95 9.26 -3.31 0.65
C GLY A 95 8.67 -4.42 1.50
N TYR A 96 8.57 -4.24 2.83
CA TYR A 96 7.96 -5.21 3.74
C TYR A 96 6.84 -4.59 4.58
N TRP A 97 5.75 -5.34 4.72
CA TRP A 97 4.69 -5.04 5.66
C TRP A 97 5.06 -5.57 7.04
N GLU A 98 5.08 -4.67 8.01
CA GLU A 98 5.34 -4.96 9.42
C GLU A 98 4.11 -4.54 10.24
N GLY A 99 3.44 -5.48 10.90
CA GLY A 99 2.22 -5.16 11.64
C GLY A 99 1.56 -6.38 12.29
N SER A 100 0.43 -6.13 12.94
CA SER A 100 -0.38 -7.14 13.65
C SER A 100 -1.85 -7.00 13.34
#